data_AF-X1FFQ0-F1
#
_entry.id   AF-X1FFQ0-F1
#
_cell.length_a   1.000
_cell.length_b   1.000
_cell.length_c   1.000
_cell.angle_alpha   90.00
_cell.angle_beta   90.00
_cell.angle_gamma   90.00
#
_symmetry.space_group_name_H-M   'P 1'
#
loop_
_entity.id
_entity.type
_entity.pdbx_description
1 polymer ?
#
loop_
_entity_poly.entity_id
_entity_poly.type
_entity_poly.pdbx_seq_one_letter_code
_entity_poly.pdbx_strand_id
1 'polypeptide(L)'
;AFFVGLLLTFMVQSSSITTSLVVPMVGAGLLTIVQIFPYTVGANLGTTVTAILAALVTGNLAAIIVAFSHLLFNISGMIVWLPLKSVPIFFAQRFAMFSTRHKAIPILYIIIVFFVIPILIIYFFK
;
A
#
# COMPACT_ATOMS: atom_id res chain seq x y z
N ALA A 1 6.99 2.15 -13.10
CA ALA A 1 6.93 1.95 -11.65
C ALA A 1 5.91 0.88 -11.23
N PHE A 2 4.68 0.86 -11.77
CA PHE A 2 3.67 -0.17 -11.47
C PHE A 2 4.18 -1.61 -11.61
N PHE A 3 4.68 -1.99 -12.80
CA PHE A 3 5.20 -3.34 -13.02
C PHE A 3 6.39 -3.67 -12.13
N VAL A 4 7.18 -2.68 -11.71
CA VAL A 4 8.30 -2.89 -10.78
C VAL A 4 7.78 -3.31 -9.40
N GLY A 5 6.80 -2.60 -8.86
CA GLY A 5 6.18 -2.97 -7.57
C GLY A 5 5.47 -4.32 -7.63
N LEU A 6 4.78 -4.60 -8.74
CA LEU A 6 4.10 -5.88 -8.97
C LEU A 6 5.10 -7.04 -9.01
N LEU A 7 6.14 -6.93 -9.85
CA LEU A 7 7.13 -7.99 -10.00
C LEU A 7 7.95 -8.19 -8.73
N LEU A 8 8.38 -7.11 -8.06
CA LEU A 8 9.11 -7.22 -6.79
C LEU A 8 8.24 -7.89 -5.71
N THR A 9 6.97 -7.51 -5.59
CA THR A 9 6.09 -8.15 -4.61
C THR A 9 5.83 -9.61 -4.98
N PHE A 10 5.66 -9.92 -6.26
CA PHE A 10 5.53 -11.30 -6.71
C PHE A 10 6.77 -12.14 -6.40
N MET A 11 7.98 -11.60 -6.61
CA MET A 11 9.23 -12.34 -6.34
C MET A 11 9.49 -12.52 -4.84
N VAL A 12 9.27 -11.46 -4.06
CA VAL A 12 9.56 -11.45 -2.62
C VAL A 12 8.38 -11.99 -1.80
N GLN A 13 7.19 -12.08 -2.40
CA GLN A 13 5.94 -12.53 -1.78
C GLN A 13 5.56 -11.71 -0.54
N SER A 14 5.99 -10.44 -0.47
CA SER A 14 5.72 -9.54 0.65
C SER A 14 5.66 -8.09 0.18
N SER A 15 4.44 -7.54 0.14
CA SER A 15 4.22 -6.13 -0.19
C SER A 15 4.77 -5.19 0.87
N SER A 16 4.87 -5.61 2.14
CA SER A 16 5.52 -4.83 3.20
C SER A 16 7.01 -4.65 2.91
N ILE A 17 7.71 -5.70 2.44
CA ILE A 17 9.11 -5.57 2.03
C ILE A 17 9.21 -4.65 0.80
N THR A 18 8.39 -4.89 -0.23
CA THR A 18 8.41 -4.07 -1.45
C THR A 18 8.12 -2.59 -1.15
N THR A 19 7.12 -2.27 -0.34
CA THR A 19 6.81 -0.88 0.03
C THR A 19 7.88 -0.24 0.91
N SER A 20 8.55 -1.00 1.79
CA SER A 20 9.66 -0.49 2.60
C SER A 20 10.88 -0.10 1.76
N LEU A 21 11.15 -0.82 0.66
CA LEU A 21 12.25 -0.52 -0.28
C LEU A 21 12.08 0.82 -1.02
N VAL A 22 10.88 1.38 -1.04
CA VAL A 22 10.62 2.68 -1.65
C VAL A 22 11.48 3.77 -1.01
N VAL A 23 11.62 3.77 0.32
CA VAL A 23 12.38 4.81 1.05
C VAL A 23 13.84 4.91 0.58
N PRO A 24 14.64 3.82 0.60
CA PRO A 24 16.00 3.87 0.07
C PRO A 24 16.06 4.08 -1.45
N MET A 25 15.11 3.55 -2.24
CA MET A 25 15.07 3.78 -3.70
C MET A 25 14.86 5.27 -4.04
N VAL A 26 14.00 5.96 -3.29
CA VAL A 26 13.80 7.40 -3.43
C VAL A 26 15.04 8.16 -2.96
N GLY A 27 15.64 7.74 -1.83
CA GLY A 27 16.90 8.31 -1.34
C GLY A 27 18.06 8.18 -2.33
N ALA A 28 18.10 7.08 -3.09
CA ALA A 28 19.07 6.82 -4.15
C ALA A 28 18.71 7.47 -5.51
N GLY A 29 17.56 8.17 -5.61
CA GLY A 29 17.10 8.80 -6.85
C GLY A 29 16.55 7.84 -7.91
N LEU A 30 16.36 6.56 -7.58
CA LEU A 30 15.81 5.54 -8.50
C LEU A 30 14.29 5.68 -8.69
N LEU A 31 13.60 6.24 -7.70
CA LEU A 31 12.16 6.52 -7.75
C LEU A 31 11.87 7.95 -7.29
N THR A 32 10.93 8.61 -7.97
CA THR A 32 10.37 9.90 -7.56
C THR A 32 9.12 9.70 -6.70
N ILE A 33 8.75 10.71 -5.89
CA ILE A 33 7.52 10.70 -5.06
C ILE A 33 6.27 10.38 -5.91
N VAL A 34 6.20 10.90 -7.14
CA VAL A 34 5.07 10.67 -8.04
C VAL A 34 5.01 9.21 -8.52
N GLN A 35 6.16 8.54 -8.63
CA GLN A 35 6.25 7.14 -9.03
C GLN A 35 5.94 6.15 -7.89
N ILE A 36 5.96 6.60 -6.63
CA ILE A 36 5.63 5.77 -5.46
C ILE A 36 4.19 5.26 -5.53
N PHE A 37 3.25 6.11 -5.98
CA PHE A 37 1.85 5.73 -6.07
C PHE A 37 1.63 4.52 -7.00
N PRO A 38 1.97 4.58 -8.31
CA PRO A 38 1.81 3.43 -9.19
C PRO A 38 2.65 2.23 -8.74
N TYR A 39 3.84 2.44 -8.15
CA TYR A 39 4.63 1.34 -7.55
C TYR A 39 3.86 0.61 -6.46
N THR A 40 3.24 1.35 -5.52
CA THR A 40 2.47 0.78 -4.40
C THR A 40 1.22 0.07 -4.89
N VAL A 41 0.51 0.63 -5.89
CA VAL A 41 -0.63 -0.04 -6.53
C VAL A 41 -0.19 -1.36 -7.17
N GLY A 42 0.97 -1.38 -7.83
CA GLY A 42 1.57 -2.61 -8.35
C GLY A 42 1.89 -3.63 -7.26
N ALA A 43 2.48 -3.18 -6.15
CA ALA A 43 2.82 -4.04 -5.02
C ALA A 43 1.58 -4.70 -4.38
N ASN A 44 0.49 -3.94 -4.22
CA ASN A 44 -0.77 -4.50 -3.74
C ASN A 44 -1.32 -5.59 -4.67
N LEU A 45 -1.29 -5.36 -5.99
CA LEU A 45 -1.69 -6.38 -6.96
C LEU A 45 -0.74 -7.59 -6.96
N GLY A 46 0.55 -7.40 -6.72
CA GLY A 46 1.50 -8.51 -6.58
C GLY A 46 1.14 -9.46 -5.42
N THR A 47 0.60 -8.92 -4.32
CA THR A 47 0.17 -9.73 -3.15
C THR A 47 -0.96 -10.69 -3.49
N THR A 48 -1.82 -10.36 -4.46
CA THR A 48 -2.91 -11.26 -4.85
C THR A 48 -2.40 -12.49 -5.57
N VAL A 49 -1.24 -12.39 -6.25
CA VAL A 49 -0.58 -13.55 -6.86
C VAL A 49 -0.11 -14.53 -5.77
N THR A 50 0.45 -14.02 -4.66
CA THR A 50 0.79 -14.83 -3.48
C THR A 50 -0.41 -15.57 -2.94
N ALA A 51 -1.54 -14.87 -2.76
CA ALA A 51 -2.76 -15.47 -2.25
C ALA A 51 -3.30 -16.58 -3.17
N ILE A 52 -3.25 -16.38 -4.49
CA ILE A 52 -3.67 -17.38 -5.48
C ILE A 52 -2.76 -18.61 -5.42
N LEU A 53 -1.43 -18.43 -5.42
CA LEU A 53 -0.50 -19.54 -5.34
C LEU A 53 -0.69 -20.34 -4.04
N ALA A 54 -0.83 -19.66 -2.90
CA ALA A 54 -1.11 -20.30 -1.63
C ALA A 54 -2.43 -21.09 -1.65
N ALA A 55 -3.50 -20.49 -2.19
CA ALA A 55 -4.79 -21.15 -2.30
C ALA A 55 -4.75 -22.41 -3.19
N LEU A 56 -4.05 -22.35 -4.33
CA LEU A 56 -3.89 -23.48 -5.24
C LEU A 56 -3.17 -24.66 -4.58
N VAL A 57 -2.18 -24.41 -3.72
CA VAL A 57 -1.46 -25.45 -2.98
C VAL A 57 -2.37 -26.16 -1.97
N THR A 58 -3.34 -25.44 -1.37
CA THR A 58 -4.25 -26.06 -0.40
C THR A 58 -5.29 -27.01 -1.02
N GLY A 59 -5.60 -26.87 -2.32
CA GLY A 59 -6.69 -27.59 -2.97
C GLY A 59 -8.09 -27.28 -2.44
N ASN A 60 -8.23 -26.32 -1.51
CA ASN A 60 -9.50 -25.97 -0.88
C ASN A 60 -10.24 -24.92 -1.71
N LEU A 61 -11.45 -25.24 -2.15
CA LEU A 61 -12.30 -24.33 -2.93
C LEU A 61 -12.55 -23.00 -2.20
N ALA A 62 -12.74 -23.02 -0.89
CA ALA A 62 -12.94 -21.80 -0.10
C ALA A 62 -11.71 -20.88 -0.14
N ALA A 63 -10.50 -21.45 -0.09
CA ALA A 63 -9.26 -20.67 -0.20
C ALA A 63 -9.12 -20.03 -1.58
N ILE A 64 -9.49 -20.77 -2.64
CA ILE A 64 -9.48 -20.26 -4.02
C ILE A 64 -10.48 -19.11 -4.16
N ILE A 65 -11.70 -19.25 -3.66
CA ILE A 65 -12.72 -18.20 -3.69
C ILE A 65 -12.19 -16.93 -3.00
N VAL A 66 -11.64 -17.06 -1.80
CA VAL A 66 -11.07 -15.91 -1.05
C VAL A 66 -9.92 -15.26 -1.82
N ALA A 67 -9.03 -16.04 -2.43
CA ALA A 67 -7.93 -15.51 -3.24
C ALA A 67 -8.43 -14.73 -4.46
N PHE A 68 -9.46 -15.22 -5.15
CA PHE A 68 -10.10 -14.50 -6.26
C PHE A 68 -10.87 -13.27 -5.80
N SER A 69 -11.57 -13.31 -4.67
CA SER A 69 -12.18 -12.13 -4.07
C SER A 69 -11.13 -11.06 -3.75
N HIS A 70 -9.97 -11.47 -3.23
CA HIS A 70 -8.86 -10.58 -2.97
C HIS A 70 -8.29 -9.95 -4.25
N LEU A 71 -8.14 -10.74 -5.32
CA LEU A 71 -7.75 -10.25 -6.65
C LEU A 71 -8.73 -9.20 -7.18
N LEU A 72 -10.03 -9.51 -7.19
CA LEU A 72 -11.07 -8.63 -7.72
C LEU A 72 -11.19 -7.33 -6.91
N PHE A 73 -11.04 -7.41 -5.59
CA PHE A 73 -11.01 -6.22 -4.74
C PHE A 73 -9.83 -5.30 -5.09
N ASN A 74 -8.64 -5.85 -5.30
CA ASN A 74 -7.48 -5.04 -5.68
C ASN A 74 -7.60 -4.46 -7.10
N ILE A 75 -8.11 -5.23 -8.06
CA ILE A 75 -8.33 -4.75 -9.43
C ILE A 75 -9.38 -3.63 -9.45
N SER A 76 -10.51 -3.81 -8.75
CA SER A 76 -11.55 -2.77 -8.68
C SER A 76 -11.02 -1.51 -8.00
N GLY A 77 -10.31 -1.64 -6.88
CA GLY A 77 -9.62 -0.52 -6.23
C GLY A 77 -8.64 0.18 -7.16
N MET A 78 -7.82 -0.57 -7.92
CA MET A 78 -6.90 -0.02 -8.91
C MET A 78 -7.64 0.77 -10.01
N ILE A 79 -8.74 0.23 -10.55
CA ILE A 79 -9.54 0.89 -11.59
C ILE A 79 -10.11 2.23 -11.09
N VAL A 80 -10.54 2.28 -9.83
CA VAL A 80 -11.06 3.51 -9.21
C VAL A 80 -9.94 4.51 -8.91
N TRP A 81 -8.82 4.06 -8.37
CA TRP A 81 -7.77 4.94 -7.84
C TRP A 81 -6.74 5.40 -8.88
N LEU A 82 -6.48 4.64 -9.94
CA LEU A 82 -5.57 5.07 -11.00
C LEU A 82 -5.99 6.37 -11.72
N PRO A 83 -7.25 6.59 -12.13
CA PRO A 83 -7.67 7.87 -12.70
C PRO A 83 -7.62 9.00 -11.65
N LEU A 84 -7.85 8.67 -10.38
CA LEU A 84 -7.84 9.61 -9.26
C LEU A 84 -6.45 9.80 -8.63
N LYS A 85 -5.37 9.28 -9.24
CA LYS A 85 -4.00 9.27 -8.67
C LYS A 85 -3.49 10.64 -8.22
N SER A 86 -3.97 11.72 -8.84
CA SER A 86 -3.58 13.09 -8.49
C SER A 86 -3.97 13.45 -7.05
N VAL A 87 -5.07 12.90 -6.54
CA VAL A 87 -5.60 13.17 -5.19
C VAL A 87 -4.63 12.67 -4.10
N PRO A 88 -4.31 11.36 -3.99
CA PRO A 88 -3.38 10.86 -2.98
C PRO A 88 -1.97 11.43 -3.14
N ILE A 89 -1.49 11.64 -4.37
CA ILE A 89 -0.17 12.24 -4.62
C ILE A 89 -0.13 13.69 -4.10
N PHE A 90 -1.18 14.48 -4.34
CA PHE A 90 -1.28 15.85 -3.84
C PHE A 90 -1.24 15.89 -2.31
N PHE A 91 -2.04 15.05 -1.64
CA PHE A 91 -2.03 14.99 -0.19
C PHE A 91 -0.66 14.55 0.36
N ALA A 92 -0.01 13.56 -0.26
CA ALA A 92 1.32 13.11 0.15
C ALA A 92 2.37 14.22 0.01
N GLN A 93 2.36 14.96 -1.10
CA GLN A 93 3.28 16.10 -1.32
C GLN A 93 3.04 17.23 -0.34
N ARG A 94 1.77 17.59 -0.07
CA ARG A 94 1.41 18.61 0.92
C ARG A 94 1.87 18.20 2.31
N PHE A 95 1.57 16.96 2.72
CA PHE A 95 2.01 16.42 4.00
C PHE A 95 3.54 16.42 4.13
N ALA A 96 4.25 16.05 3.08
CA ALA A 96 5.71 16.09 3.04
C ALA A 96 6.25 17.52 3.25
N MET A 97 5.68 18.52 2.57
CA MET A 97 6.09 19.93 2.74
C MET A 97 5.85 20.47 4.15
N PHE A 98 4.77 20.05 4.82
CA PHE A 98 4.55 20.41 6.22
C PHE A 98 5.55 19.71 7.14
N SER A 99 5.81 18.43 6.89
CA SER A 99 6.71 17.59 7.69
C SER A 99 8.16 18.05 7.62
N THR A 100 8.63 18.59 6.48
CA THR A 100 9.99 19.14 6.37
C THR A 100 10.19 20.43 7.16
N ARG A 101 9.11 21.19 7.41
CA ARG A 101 9.15 22.43 8.21
C ARG A 101 9.08 22.17 9.71
N HIS A 102 8.25 21.21 10.13
CA HIS A 102 8.03 20.89 11.55
C HIS A 102 8.14 19.39 11.80
N LYS A 103 9.25 18.96 12.44
CA LYS A 103 9.52 17.54 12.76
C LYS A 103 8.48 16.91 13.70
N ALA A 104 7.70 17.70 14.44
CA ALA A 104 6.64 17.21 15.30
C ALA A 104 5.42 16.70 14.52
N ILE A 105 5.16 17.20 13.31
CA ILE A 105 3.99 16.84 12.49
C ILE A 105 3.91 15.34 12.20
N PRO A 106 4.96 14.66 11.66
CA PRO A 106 4.89 13.22 11.41
C PRO A 106 4.73 12.39 12.69
N ILE A 107 5.33 12.82 13.81
CA ILE A 107 5.19 12.15 15.11
C ILE A 107 3.74 12.23 15.59
N LEU A 108 3.15 13.43 15.57
CA LEU A 108 1.75 13.66 15.93
C LEU A 108 0.81 12.89 15.00
N TYR A 109 1.08 12.87 13.69
CA TYR A 109 0.30 12.08 12.73
C TYR A 109 0.29 10.60 13.11
N ILE A 110 1.45 10.01 13.41
CA ILE A 110 1.55 8.61 13.82
C ILE A 110 0.75 8.36 15.11
N ILE A 111 0.96 9.18 16.14
CA ILE A 111 0.27 9.05 17.43
C ILE A 111 -1.26 9.15 17.25
N ILE A 112 -1.72 10.14 16.50
CA ILE A 112 -3.15 10.38 16.33
C ILE A 112 -3.80 9.27 15.50
N VAL A 113 -3.22 8.96 14.34
CA VAL A 113 -3.85 8.04 13.36
C VAL A 113 -3.74 6.58 13.79
N PHE A 114 -2.61 6.15 14.33
CA PHE A 114 -2.37 4.74 14.67
C PHE A 114 -2.69 4.37 16.11
N PHE A 115 -2.84 5.35 17.02
CA PHE A 115 -3.15 5.07 18.43
C PHE A 115 -4.43 5.77 18.89
N VAL A 116 -4.49 7.10 18.88
CA VAL A 116 -5.60 7.85 19.47
C VAL A 116 -6.93 7.53 18.79
N ILE A 117 -6.99 7.61 17.45
CA ILE A 117 -8.23 7.32 16.71
C ILE A 117 -8.71 5.88 16.94
N PRO A 118 -7.90 4.83 16.76
CA PRO A 118 -8.32 3.46 17.07
C PRO A 118 -8.78 3.27 18.51
N ILE A 119 -8.07 3.82 19.50
CA ILE A 119 -8.44 3.72 20.92
C ILE A 119 -9.80 4.37 21.18
N LEU A 120 -10.04 5.57 20.63
CA LEU A 120 -11.32 6.25 20.77
C LEU A 120 -12.46 5.46 20.11
N ILE A 121 -12.25 4.95 18.90
CA ILE A 121 -13.24 4.10 18.22
C ILE A 121 -13.56 2.87 19.09
N ILE A 122 -12.55 2.16 19.59
CA ILE A 122 -12.76 0.98 20.45
C ILE A 122 -13.50 1.35 21.74
N TYR A 123 -13.21 2.52 22.32
CA TYR A 123 -13.87 2.97 23.55
C TYR A 123 -15.34 3.35 23.34
N PHE A 124 -15.67 4.04 22.24
CA PHE A 124 -17.03 4.51 21.97
C PHE A 124 -17.94 3.46 21.33
N PHE A 125 -17.38 2.47 20.62
CA PHE A 125 -18.12 1.38 19.99
C PHE A 125 -18.04 0.05 20.78
N LYS A 126 -17.51 0.11 22.00
CA LYS A 126 -17.71 -0.94 23.02
C LYS A 126 -19.09 -0.79 23.66
#